data_AF-N9RKQ6-F1
#
_entry.id   AF-N9RKQ6-F1
#
_cell.length_a   1.000
_cell.length_b   1.000
_cell.length_c   1.000
_cell.angle_alpha   90.00
_cell.angle_beta   90.00
_cell.angle_gamma   90.00
#
_symmetry.space_group_name_H-M   'P 1'
#
loop_
_entity.id
_entity.type
_entity.pdbx_description
1 polymer ?
#
loop_
_entity_poly.entity_id
_entity_poly.type
_entity_poly.pdbx_seq_one_letter_code
_entity_poly.pdbx_strand_id
1 'polypeptide(L)'
;MDWLYSNALGGVQLLVPESYVEEAKAILAQDFSQELEQEFGSSECCPKCGSTDIKPYTEGKRPAYLVFLLLGFPLFSYQHGTKCQHCDHFWN
;
A
#
# COMPACT_ATOMS: atom_id res chain seq x y z
N MET A 1 16.11 -1.39 9.14
CA MET A 1 14.99 -0.48 9.45
C MET A 1 13.72 -1.27 9.15
N ASP A 2 12.86 -1.47 10.15
CA ASP A 2 11.69 -2.35 10.01
C ASP A 2 10.55 -1.59 9.34
N TRP A 3 10.36 -1.82 8.04
CA TRP A 3 9.30 -1.19 7.24
C TRP A 3 7.90 -1.41 7.84
N LEU A 4 7.73 -2.50 8.59
CA LEU A 4 6.51 -2.82 9.33
C LEU A 4 6.15 -1.73 10.35
N TYR A 5 7.13 -1.25 11.14
CA TYR A 5 6.89 -0.23 12.16
C TYR A 5 6.57 1.13 11.54
N SER A 6 7.26 1.52 10.46
CA SER A 6 6.96 2.78 9.76
C SER A 6 5.53 2.81 9.24
N ASN A 7 5.07 1.72 8.60
CA ASN A 7 3.69 1.64 8.10
C ASN A 7 2.65 1.68 9.22
N ALA A 8 2.94 1.06 10.37
CA ALA A 8 2.04 1.09 11.53
C ALA A 8 1.95 2.49 12.18
N LEU A 9 3.04 3.26 12.15
CA LEU A 9 3.12 4.59 12.75
C LEU A 9 2.68 5.73 11.81
N GLY A 10 2.14 5.41 10.63
CA GLY A 10 1.64 6.40 9.67
C GLY A 10 2.69 6.89 8.65
N GLY A 11 3.77 6.15 8.47
CA GLY A 11 4.80 6.39 7.46
C GLY A 11 6.12 6.91 8.05
N VAL A 12 6.90 7.58 7.20
CA VAL A 12 8.18 8.21 7.55
C VAL A 12 8.08 9.72 7.34
N GLN A 13 8.75 10.50 8.17
CA GLN A 13 8.79 11.96 8.05
C GLN A 13 10.10 12.39 7.38
N LEU A 14 9.99 13.35 6.46
CA LEU A 14 11.16 13.98 5.83
C LEU A 14 11.74 15.03 6.79
N LEU A 15 12.99 14.83 7.21
CA LEU A 15 13.73 15.80 8.02
C LEU A 15 14.52 16.75 7.12
N VAL A 16 14.27 18.05 7.26
CA VAL A 16 14.99 19.11 6.54
C VAL A 16 15.34 20.26 7.49
N PRO A 17 16.40 21.04 7.19
CA PRO A 17 16.63 22.31 7.86
C PRO A 17 15.41 23.24 7.73
N GLU A 18 15.21 24.10 8.71
CA GLU A 18 14.05 25.02 8.77
C GLU A 18 13.89 25.87 7.50
N SER A 19 15.01 26.27 6.89
CA SER A 19 15.05 27.03 5.64
C SER A 19 14.40 26.33 4.44
N TYR A 20 14.25 25.01 4.49
CA TYR A 20 13.73 24.19 3.38
C TYR A 20 12.33 23.64 3.65
N VAL A 21 11.71 23.95 4.79
CA VAL A 21 10.41 23.37 5.17
C VAL A 21 9.32 23.67 4.13
N GLU A 22 9.24 24.91 3.66
CA GLU A 22 8.20 25.30 2.70
C GLU A 22 8.46 24.71 1.30
N GLU A 23 9.72 24.65 0.86
CA GLU A 23 10.09 23.99 -0.39
C GLU A 23 9.79 22.49 -0.35
N ALA A 24 10.17 21.81 0.75
CA ALA A 24 9.91 20.40 0.93
C ALA A 24 8.41 20.08 0.92
N LYS A 25 7.58 20.91 1.59
CA LYS A 25 6.11 20.78 1.53
C LYS A 25 5.59 20.97 0.11
N ALA A 26 6.08 21.97 -0.61
CA ALA A 26 5.67 22.24 -1.98
C ALA A 26 6.02 21.09 -2.94
N ILE A 27 7.17 20.43 -2.74
CA ILE A 27 7.56 19.23 -3.49
C ILE A 27 6.67 18.03 -3.13
N LEU A 28 6.46 17.77 -1.84
CA LEU A 28 5.64 16.64 -1.39
C LEU A 28 4.16 16.76 -1.76
N ALA A 29 3.66 17.98 -2.02
CA ALA A 29 2.29 18.23 -2.46
C ALA A 29 2.07 18.05 -3.97
N GLN A 30 3.14 17.90 -4.76
CA GLN A 30 3.03 17.67 -6.20
C GLN A 30 2.57 16.24 -6.47
N ASP A 31 1.62 16.10 -7.38
CA ASP A 31 1.12 14.81 -7.86
C ASP A 31 1.82 14.48 -9.18
N PHE A 32 2.55 13.36 -9.18
CA PHE A 32 3.26 12.83 -10.35
C PHE A 32 2.64 11.53 -10.89
N SER A 33 1.38 11.26 -10.53
CA SER A 33 0.69 10.04 -10.93
C SER A 33 0.59 9.92 -12.46
N GLN A 34 0.42 11.03 -13.17
CA GLN A 34 0.29 11.03 -14.62
C GLN A 34 1.61 10.68 -15.32
N GLU A 35 2.73 11.23 -14.87
CA GLU A 35 4.07 10.92 -15.39
C GLU A 35 4.40 9.44 -15.16
N LEU A 36 4.04 8.91 -13.99
CA LEU A 36 4.20 7.50 -13.66
C LEU A 36 3.39 6.59 -14.61
N GLU A 37 2.14 6.94 -14.88
CA GLU A 37 1.29 6.19 -15.83
C GLU A 37 1.84 6.26 -17.27
N GLN A 38 2.44 7.38 -17.67
CA GLN A 38 3.06 7.50 -18.99
C GLN A 38 4.30 6.62 -19.14
N GLU A 39 5.12 6.51 -18.09
CA GLU A 39 6.35 5.75 -18.11
C GLU A 39 6.12 4.23 -17.96
N PHE A 40 5.19 3.84 -17.07
CA PHE A 40 4.98 2.42 -16.70
C PHE A 40 3.67 1.82 -17.27
N GLY A 41 2.83 2.63 -17.92
CA GLY A 41 1.54 2.20 -18.46
C GLY A 41 0.39 2.38 -17.46
N SER A 42 -0.83 2.13 -17.94
CA SER A 42 -2.05 2.31 -17.16
C SER A 42 -2.21 1.23 -16.08
N SER A 43 -2.72 1.65 -14.93
CA SER A 43 -3.16 0.82 -13.81
C SER A 43 -3.97 -0.40 -14.24
N GLU A 44 -3.69 -1.56 -13.63
CA GLU A 44 -4.46 -2.79 -13.87
C GLU A 44 -5.97 -2.57 -13.64
N CYS A 45 -6.80 -3.25 -14.42
CA CYS A 45 -8.25 -3.25 -14.24
C CYS A 45 -8.71 -4.56 -13.60
N CYS A 46 -9.77 -4.50 -12.81
CA CYS A 46 -10.38 -5.70 -12.25
C CYS A 46 -10.84 -6.66 -13.37
N PRO A 47 -10.41 -7.92 -13.40
CA PRO A 47 -10.77 -8.86 -14.48
C PRO A 47 -12.25 -9.23 -14.49
N LYS A 48 -12.98 -8.98 -13.39
CA LYS A 48 -14.40 -9.31 -13.26
C LYS A 48 -15.33 -8.17 -13.68
N CYS A 49 -14.97 -6.92 -13.42
CA CYS A 49 -15.86 -5.77 -13.63
C CYS A 49 -15.24 -4.61 -14.42
N GLY A 50 -13.95 -4.67 -14.75
CA GLY A 50 -13.23 -3.62 -15.47
C GLY A 50 -12.92 -2.36 -14.67
N SER A 51 -13.27 -2.31 -13.38
CA SER A 51 -12.97 -1.15 -12.52
C SER A 51 -11.46 -0.99 -12.31
N THR A 52 -10.97 0.25 -12.34
CA THR A 52 -9.60 0.63 -11.96
C THR A 52 -9.46 0.87 -10.46
N ASP A 53 -10.55 0.85 -9.69
CA ASP A 53 -10.52 1.00 -8.24
C ASP A 53 -10.15 -0.33 -7.57
N ILE A 54 -8.85 -0.59 -7.57
CA ILE A 54 -8.23 -1.82 -7.09
C ILE A 54 -7.18 -1.47 -6.03
N LYS A 55 -6.96 -2.36 -5.06
CA LYS A 55 -5.95 -2.16 -4.03
C LYS A 55 -5.21 -3.43 -3.68
N PRO A 56 -3.93 -3.34 -3.28
CA PRO A 56 -3.23 -4.43 -2.64
C PRO A 56 -4.02 -4.93 -1.43
N TYR A 57 -4.22 -6.23 -1.35
CA TYR A 57 -4.96 -6.88 -0.29
C TYR A 57 -4.25 -8.16 0.16
N THR A 58 -4.55 -8.58 1.39
CA THR A 58 -4.02 -9.83 1.93
C THR A 58 -5.15 -10.57 2.60
N GLU A 59 -5.57 -11.66 1.97
CA GLU A 59 -6.56 -12.57 2.53
C GLU A 59 -5.97 -13.33 3.72
N GLY A 60 -6.77 -13.54 4.76
CA GLY A 60 -6.33 -14.24 5.97
C GLY A 60 -5.43 -13.44 6.92
N LYS A 61 -5.16 -12.15 6.67
CA LYS A 61 -4.22 -11.35 7.47
C LYS A 61 -4.56 -11.24 8.97
N ARG A 62 -5.85 -11.16 9.32
CA ARG A 62 -6.31 -10.94 10.71
C ARG A 62 -5.99 -12.12 11.64
N PRO A 63 -6.38 -13.37 11.33
CA PRO A 63 -6.00 -14.51 12.17
C PRO A 63 -4.50 -14.76 12.17
N ALA A 64 -3.82 -14.57 11.03
CA ALA A 64 -2.36 -14.74 10.93
C ALA A 64 -1.61 -13.77 11.87
N TYR A 65 -2.02 -12.50 11.93
CA TYR A 65 -1.39 -11.48 12.77
C TYR A 65 -1.58 -11.77 14.28
N LEU A 66 -2.79 -12.17 14.69
CA LEU A 66 -3.06 -12.54 16.09
C LEU A 66 -2.21 -13.73 16.54
N VAL A 67 -2.06 -14.73 15.69
CA VAL A 67 -1.28 -15.94 15.99
C VAL A 67 0.22 -15.63 16.03
N PHE A 68 0.70 -14.79 15.10
CA PHE A 68 2.07 -14.32 15.11
C PHE A 68 2.40 -13.55 16.40
N LEU A 69 1.50 -12.68 16.87
CA LEU A 69 1.69 -11.94 18.12
C LEU A 69 1.73 -12.85 19.37
N LEU A 70 0.91 -13.90 19.41
CA LEU A 70 0.80 -14.77 20.59
C LEU A 70 1.84 -15.88 20.63
N LEU A 71 2.19 -16.45 19.47
CA LEU A 71 3.02 -17.66 19.38
C LEU A 71 4.39 -17.40 18.73
N GLY A 72 4.64 -16.19 18.23
CA GLY A 72 5.92 -15.82 17.61
C GLY A 72 6.20 -16.47 16.25
N PHE A 73 5.24 -17.20 15.68
CA PHE A 73 5.40 -17.88 14.39
C PHE A 73 4.09 -17.85 13.58
N PRO A 74 4.12 -17.51 12.26
CA PRO A 74 2.92 -17.40 11.44
C PRO A 74 2.44 -18.79 11.00
N LEU A 75 1.53 -19.39 11.77
CA LEU A 75 1.02 -20.75 11.52
C LEU A 75 -0.03 -20.85 10.40
N PHE A 76 -0.46 -19.74 9.81
CA PHE A 76 -1.51 -19.70 8.78
C PHE A 76 -0.99 -19.15 7.46
N SER A 77 -1.37 -19.80 6.36
CA SER A 77 -1.14 -19.27 5.02
C SER A 77 -2.00 -18.04 4.79
N TYR A 78 -1.37 -16.98 4.30
CA TYR A 78 -2.02 -15.79 3.79
C TYR A 78 -1.67 -15.64 2.31
N GLN A 79 -2.59 -15.09 1.54
CA GLN A 79 -2.36 -14.82 0.12
C GLN A 79 -2.30 -13.32 -0.08
N HIS A 80 -1.20 -12.87 -0.67
CA HIS A 80 -1.12 -11.53 -1.23
C HIS A 80 -1.80 -11.52 -2.60
N GLY A 81 -2.37 -10.40 -2.95
CA GLY A 81 -2.99 -10.18 -4.24
C GLY A 81 -3.65 -8.82 -4.28
N THR A 82 -4.51 -8.63 -5.27
CA THR A 82 -5.24 -7.40 -5.51
C THR A 82 -6.72 -7.65 -5.26
N LYS A 83 -7.38 -6.69 -4.60
CA LYS A 83 -8.84 -6.72 -4.39
C LYS A 83 -9.49 -5.51 -5.03
N CYS A 84 -10.53 -5.74 -5.81
CA CYS A 84 -11.37 -4.68 -6.36
C CYS A 84 -12.27 -4.09 -5.26
N GLN A 85 -12.32 -2.77 -5.15
CA GLN A 85 -13.18 -2.08 -4.18
C GLN A 85 -14.63 -1.97 -4.64
N HIS A 86 -14.89 -2.11 -5.95
CA HIS A 86 -16.23 -2.03 -6.52
C HIS A 86 -17.02 -3.35 -6.45
N CYS A 87 -16.38 -4.48 -6.75
CA CYS A 87 -17.06 -5.79 -6.85
C CYS A 87 -16.54 -6.87 -5.89
N ASP A 88 -15.63 -6.49 -4.98
CA ASP A 88 -14.99 -7.36 -3.98
C ASP A 88 -14.21 -8.57 -4.52
N HIS A 89 -13.97 -8.64 -5.83
CA HIS A 89 -13.18 -9.72 -6.43
C HIS A 89 -11.71 -9.63 -6.01
N PHE A 90 -11.13 -10.77 -5.64
CA PHE A 90 -9.72 -10.93 -5.28
C PHE A 90 -9.01 -11.84 -6.30
N TRP A 91 -7.81 -11.44 -6.72
CA TRP A 91 -6.93 -12.20 -7.61
C TRP A 91 -5.46 -11.93 -7.25
N ASN A 92 -4.55 -12.78 -7.71
CA ASN A 92 -3.10 -12.64 -7.55
C ASN A 92 -2.41 -12.86 -8.90
#